data_AF-A0A962Z111-F1
#
_entry.id   AF-A0A962Z111-F1
#
_cell.length_a   1.000
_cell.length_b   1.000
_cell.length_c   1.000
_cell.angle_alpha   90.00
_cell.angle_beta   90.00
_cell.angle_gamma   90.00
#
_symmetry.space_group_name_H-M   'P 1'
#
loop_
_entity.id
_entity.type
_entity.pdbx_description
1 polymer ?
#
loop_
_entity_poly.entity_id
_entity_poly.type
_entity_poly.pdbx_seq_one_letter_code
_entity_poly.pdbx_strand_id
1 'polypeptide(L)' 'MTESFAELFEASIANTQLRNGAIVIGTVLDITNDSVIINAGLKSEGVIPKNQFMTHRGEIEVAVGDQVEVALEAVE' A
#
# COMPACT_ATOMS: atom_id res chain seq x y z
N MET A 1 -17.99 -7.24 36.76
CA MET A 1 -18.61 -7.20 35.43
C MET A 1 -18.56 -5.75 34.94
N THR A 2 -17.35 -5.28 34.63
CA THR A 2 -17.06 -3.96 34.07
C THR A 2 -15.67 -4.10 33.45
N GLU A 3 -15.58 -4.90 32.39
CA GLU A 3 -14.40 -4.85 31.52
C GLU A 3 -14.38 -3.42 30.96
N SER A 4 -13.47 -2.62 31.50
CA SER A 4 -13.41 -1.19 31.20
C SER A 4 -13.11 -1.06 29.72
N PHE A 5 -13.92 -0.27 29.01
CA PHE A 5 -13.70 0.04 27.59
C PHE A 5 -12.24 0.40 27.31
N ALA A 6 -11.54 1.00 28.28
CA ALA A 6 -10.10 1.26 28.24
C ALA A 6 -9.25 -0.01 28.00
N GLU A 7 -9.48 -1.11 28.73
CA GLU A 7 -8.70 -2.35 28.60
C GLU A 7 -8.99 -3.07 27.27
N LEU A 8 -10.26 -3.13 26.85
CA LEU A 8 -10.62 -3.72 25.55
C LEU A 8 -10.14 -2.86 24.38
N PHE A 9 -10.11 -1.54 24.54
CA PHE A 9 -9.57 -0.60 23.56
C PHE A 9 -8.04 -0.70 23.48
N GLU A 10 -7.33 -0.79 24.61
CA GLU A 10 -5.88 -1.03 24.67
C GLU A 10 -5.52 -2.35 24.00
N ALA A 11 -6.27 -3.43 24.28
CA ALA A 11 -6.05 -4.73 23.63
C ALA A 11 -6.32 -4.68 22.12
N SER A 12 -7.31 -3.89 21.68
CA SER A 12 -7.64 -3.71 20.27
C SER A 12 -6.61 -2.85 19.53
N ILE A 13 -6.03 -1.82 20.16
CA ILE A 13 -4.90 -1.04 19.62
C ILE A 13 -3.62 -1.87 19.61
N ALA A 14 -3.37 -2.68 20.63
CA ALA A 14 -2.22 -3.58 20.67
C ALA A 14 -2.28 -4.67 19.57
N ASN A 15 -3.48 -5.13 19.20
CA ASN A 15 -3.66 -6.04 18.06
C ASN A 15 -3.69 -5.31 16.71
N THR A 16 -4.29 -4.11 16.69
CA THR A 16 -4.26 -3.16 15.57
C THR A 16 -2.99 -2.33 15.66
N GLN A 17 -1.85 -3.01 15.82
CA GLN A 17 -0.67 -2.50 15.16
C GLN A 17 -1.04 -2.52 13.69
N LEU A 18 -1.45 -1.35 13.16
CA LEU A 18 -1.25 -1.02 11.77
C LEU A 18 0.21 -1.37 11.51
N ARG A 19 0.44 -2.60 11.05
CA ARG A 19 1.79 -3.08 10.81
C ARG A 19 2.27 -2.21 9.66
N ASN A 20 3.13 -1.26 9.98
CA ASN A 20 3.89 -0.53 8.98
C ASN A 20 4.48 -1.60 8.03
N GLY A 21 4.18 -1.49 6.74
CA GLY A 21 4.46 -2.54 5.77
C GLY A 21 3.31 -3.53 5.49
N ALA A 22 2.05 -3.17 5.79
CA ALA A 22 0.91 -3.93 5.29
C ALA A 22 0.92 -3.93 3.76
N ILE A 23 0.97 -5.11 3.16
CA ILE A 23 0.93 -5.27 1.70
C ILE A 23 -0.54 -5.13 1.28
N VAL A 24 -0.81 -4.14 0.45
CA VAL A 24 -2.12 -3.90 -0.14
C VAL A 24 -2.04 -4.11 -1.64
N ILE A 25 -3.11 -4.68 -2.21
CA ILE A 25 -3.21 -4.87 -3.65
C ILE A 25 -3.73 -3.56 -4.23
N GLY A 26 -2.92 -2.93 -5.07
CA GLY A 26 -3.28 -1.73 -5.80
C GLY A 26 -3.46 -1.98 -7.28
N THR A 27 -4.35 -1.22 -7.91
CA THR A 27 -4.57 -1.27 -9.37
C THR A 27 -3.84 -0.10 -10.02
N VAL A 28 -3.09 -0.36 -11.08
CA VAL A 28 -2.43 0.68 -11.88
C VAL A 28 -3.50 1.49 -12.61
N LEU A 29 -3.64 2.76 -12.26
CA LEU A 29 -4.56 3.69 -12.92
C LEU A 29 -3.93 4.32 -14.16
N ASP A 30 -2.66 4.69 -14.06
CA ASP A 30 -1.95 5.38 -15.13
C ASP A 30 -0.44 5.14 -15.05
N ILE A 31 0.22 5.12 -16.20
CA ILE A 31 1.67 4.96 -16.31
C ILE A 31 2.21 6.15 -17.11
N THR A 32 2.96 7.00 -16.43
CA THR A 32 3.67 8.12 -17.07
C THR A 32 5.12 7.73 -17.41
N ASN A 33 5.82 8.60 -18.14
CA ASN A 33 7.22 8.36 -18.52
C ASN A 33 8.19 8.25 -17.34
N ASP A 34 7.82 8.67 -16.14
CA ASP A 34 8.69 8.67 -14.96
C ASP A 34 8.09 7.89 -13.79
N SER A 35 6.76 7.91 -13.64
CA SER A 35 6.04 7.38 -12.49
C SER A 35 4.80 6.57 -12.87
N VAL A 36 4.48 5.58 -12.06
CA VAL A 36 3.27 4.74 -12.11
C VAL A 36 2.34 5.16 -10.98
N ILE A 37 1.08 5.41 -11.31
CA ILE A 37 0.03 5.81 -10.37
C ILE A 37 -0.81 4.58 -10.04
N ILE A 38 -0.86 4.22 -8.77
CA ILE A 38 -1.54 3.03 -8.28
C ILE A 38 -2.60 3.41 -7.25
N ASN A 39 -3.79 2.85 -7.41
CA ASN A 39 -4.88 2.98 -6.44
C ASN A 39 -4.98 1.71 -5.59
N ALA A 40 -4.64 1.84 -4.30
CA ALA A 40 -4.74 0.75 -3.33
C ALA A 40 -6.08 0.70 -2.57
N GLY A 41 -7.12 1.38 -3.06
CA GLY A 41 -8.41 1.49 -2.35
C GLY A 41 -8.36 2.31 -1.06
N LEU A 42 -7.30 3.10 -0.88
CA LEU A 42 -7.09 3.98 0.28
C LEU A 42 -7.35 5.45 -0.09
N LYS A 43 -7.28 6.33 0.91
CA LYS A 43 -7.49 7.77 0.73
C LYS A 43 -6.44 8.43 -0.20
N SER A 44 -5.29 7.81 -0.37
CA SER A 44 -4.17 8.33 -1.15
C SER A 44 -3.80 7.39 -2.29
N GLU A 45 -3.47 7.95 -3.44
CA GLU A 45 -2.87 7.24 -4.56
C GLU A 45 -1.37 7.04 -4.32
N GLY A 46 -0.87 5.84 -4.63
CA GLY A 46 0.56 5.54 -4.60
C GLY A 46 1.22 6.02 -5.89
N VAL A 47 2.22 6.89 -5.78
CA VAL A 47 3.06 7.30 -6.91
C VAL A 47 4.41 6.61 -6.76
N ILE A 48 4.70 5.66 -7.63
CA ILE A 48 5.93 4.87 -7.58
C ILE A 48 6.72 5.07 -8.86
N PRO A 49 8.03 5.37 -8.81
CA PRO A 49 8.84 5.56 -10.01
C PRO A 49 8.84 4.29 -10.86
N LYS A 50 8.72 4.43 -12.18
CA LYS A 50 8.68 3.29 -13.12
C LYS A 50 9.86 2.34 -12.97
N ASN A 51 10.99 2.84 -12.47
CA ASN A 51 12.22 2.09 -12.26
C ASN A 51 12.07 0.95 -11.23
N GLN A 52 11.09 1.04 -10.31
CA GLN A 52 10.77 -0.09 -9.41
C GLN A 52 10.02 -1.23 -10.11
N PHE A 53 9.39 -0.95 -11.25
CA PHE A 53 8.68 -1.94 -12.06
C PHE A 53 9.49 -2.40 -13.28
N MET A 54 10.75 -1.98 -13.38
CA MET A 54 11.67 -2.43 -14.41
C MET A 54 12.34 -3.73 -13.96
N THR A 55 12.26 -4.76 -14.79
CA THR A 55 12.99 -6.01 -14.58
C THR A 55 14.48 -5.83 -14.84
N HIS A 56 15.31 -6.82 -14.50
CA HIS A 56 16.77 -6.80 -14.74
C HIS A 56 17.14 -6.70 -16.24
N ARG A 57 16.17 -6.91 -17.13
CA ARG A 57 16.30 -6.77 -18.58
C ARG A 57 15.88 -5.40 -19.12
N GLY A 58 15.38 -4.50 -18.26
CA GLY A 58 14.92 -3.16 -18.64
C GLY A 58 13.50 -3.10 -19.22
N GLU A 59 12.74 -4.19 -19.12
CA GLU A 59 11.33 -4.24 -19.54
C GLU A 59 10.42 -3.87 -18.35
N ILE A 60 9.32 -3.16 -18.61
CA ILE A 60 8.31 -2.86 -17.58
C ILE A 60 7.35 -4.03 -17.49
N GLU A 61 7.18 -4.60 -16.29
CA GLU A 61 6.29 -5.76 -16.09
C GLU A 61 4.84 -5.37 -15.75
N VAL A 62 4.54 -4.06 -15.69
CA VAL A 62 3.22 -3.55 -15.32
C VAL A 62 2.58 -2.75 -16.45
N ALA A 63 1.27 -2.89 -16.58
CA ALA A 63 0.44 -2.16 -17.54
C ALA A 63 -0.73 -1.45 -16.82
N VAL A 64 -1.34 -0.47 -17.47
CA VAL A 64 -2.55 0.18 -16.95
C VAL A 64 -3.66 -0.85 -16.81
N GLY A 65 -4.28 -0.92 -15.63
CA GLY A 65 -5.28 -1.91 -15.26
C GLY A 65 -4.75 -3.16 -14.57
N ASP A 66 -3.43 -3.30 -14.44
CA ASP A 66 -2.81 -4.45 -13.76
C ASP A 66 -2.84 -4.29 -12.24
N GLN A 67 -2.79 -5.41 -11.50
CA GLN A 67 -2.81 -5.44 -10.04
C GLN A 67 -1.41 -5.71 -9.49
N VAL A 68 -0.92 -4.79 -8.66
CA VAL A 68 0.41 -4.85 -8.06
C VAL A 68 0.32 -4.80 -6.54
N GLU A 69 1.20 -5.55 -5.88
CA GLU A 69 1.33 -5.53 -4.43
C GLU A 69 2.21 -4.36 -4.01
N VAL A 70 1.64 -3.41 -3.26
CA VAL A 70 2.37 -2.26 -2.73
C VAL A 70 2.43 -2.33 -1.22
N ALA A 71 3.60 -2.07 -0.66
CA ALA A 71 3.77 -1.97 0.78
C ALA A 71 3.32 -0.60 1.25
N LEU A 72 2.42 -0.57 2.24
CA LEU A 72 2.01 0.67 2.88
C LEU A 72 3.11 1.14 3.84
N GLU A 73 3.87 2.14 3.43
CA GLU A 73 4.75 2.87 4.34
C GLU A 73 3.92 3.96 5.01
N ALA A 74 3.59 3.76 6.28
CA ALA A 74 2.95 4.79 7.08
C ALA A 74 4.00 5.88 7.36
N VAL A 75 3.95 6.96 6.59
CA VAL A 75 4.63 8.21 6.96
C VAL A 75 3.71 8.91 7.96
N GLU A 76 4.28 9.21 9.14
CA GLU A 76 3.69 10.00 10.24
C GLU A 76 2.96 11.27 9.79
#